data_AF-A0A9W9Z7J2-F1
#
_entry.id   AF-A0A9W9Z7J2-F1
#
_cell.length_a   1.000
_cell.length_b   1.000
_cell.length_c   1.000
_cell.angle_alpha   90.00
_cell.angle_beta   90.00
_cell.angle_gamma   90.00
#
_symmetry.space_group_name_H-M   'P 1'
#
loop_
_entity.id
_entity.type
_entity.pdbx_description
1 polymer ?
#
loop_
_entity_poly.entity_id
_entity_poly.type
_entity_poly.pdbx_seq_one_letter_code
_entity_poly.pdbx_strand_id
1 'polypeptide(L)'
;MDIAFMIDVSGSIPTKDMAALKKMIVKVTSNFLSFYYGTHVALMTFADSAMINIFFRDKQDITPIHEAIRSLTHPGGGSDMVIAFNEARRLFSAAEGGRVWLHAYLLSPRMLIFNVS
;
A
#
# COMPACT_ATOMS: atom_id res chain seq x y z
N MET A 1 -10.33 7.15 -8.05
CA MET A 1 -9.31 7.62 -7.08
C MET A 1 -8.23 6.57 -6.97
N ASP A 2 -6.97 6.94 -6.78
CA ASP A 2 -5.87 5.97 -6.64
C ASP A 2 -5.26 6.11 -5.24
N ILE A 3 -5.28 5.02 -4.46
CA ILE A 3 -4.75 4.98 -3.09
C ILE A 3 -3.68 3.90 -3.00
N ALA A 4 -2.45 4.27 -2.66
CA ALA A 4 -1.40 3.31 -2.37
C ALA A 4 -1.13 3.22 -0.86
N PHE A 5 -0.98 2.01 -0.36
CA PHE A 5 -0.50 1.75 1.00
C PHE A 5 0.97 1.33 0.94
N MET A 6 1.83 2.05 1.65
CA MET A 6 3.24 1.70 1.82
C MET A 6 3.49 1.28 3.26
N ILE A 7 3.72 -0.01 3.46
CA ILE A 7 3.75 -0.64 4.78
C ILE A 7 5.18 -0.98 5.17
N ASP A 8 5.64 -0.42 6.28
CA ASP A 8 6.88 -0.81 6.94
C ASP A 8 6.68 -2.20 7.58
N VAL A 9 7.38 -3.22 7.08
CA VAL A 9 7.38 -4.60 7.61
C VAL A 9 8.73 -4.97 8.27
N SER A 10 9.49 -3.95 8.65
CA SER A 10 10.79 -4.10 9.30
C SER A 10 10.70 -4.63 10.74
N GLY A 11 11.84 -5.05 11.29
CA GLY A 11 11.94 -5.51 12.67
C GLY A 11 11.64 -4.43 13.70
N SER A 12 11.60 -3.16 13.28
CA SER A 12 11.23 -2.04 14.14
C SER A 12 9.74 -1.99 14.49
N ILE A 13 8.89 -2.72 13.76
CA ILE A 13 7.45 -2.79 13.98
C ILE A 13 7.12 -4.04 14.82
N PRO A 14 6.52 -3.88 16.02
CA PRO A 14 6.07 -5.01 16.83
C PRO A 14 5.00 -5.83 16.12
N THR A 15 5.02 -7.16 16.30
CA THR A 15 4.04 -8.08 15.68
C THR A 15 2.59 -7.72 15.98
N LYS A 16 2.30 -7.25 17.20
CA LYS A 16 0.96 -6.77 17.59
C LYS A 16 0.51 -5.57 16.76
N ASP A 17 1.44 -4.67 16.44
CA ASP A 17 1.17 -3.44 15.70
C ASP A 17 1.00 -3.77 14.21
N MET A 18 1.76 -4.73 13.69
CA MET A 18 1.54 -5.26 12.33
C MET A 18 0.16 -5.90 12.18
N ALA A 19 -0.29 -6.68 13.18
CA ALA A 19 -1.64 -7.27 13.17
C ALA A 19 -2.74 -6.19 13.22
N ALA A 20 -2.55 -5.14 14.01
CA ALA A 20 -3.45 -4.00 14.06
C ALA A 20 -3.46 -3.22 12.73
N LEU A 21 -2.29 -3.04 12.11
CA LEU A 21 -2.14 -2.34 10.84
C LEU A 21 -2.87 -3.06 9.71
N LYS A 22 -2.71 -4.38 9.58
CA LYS A 22 -3.47 -5.18 8.60
C LYS A 22 -4.97 -5.00 8.75
N LYS A 23 -5.48 -5.03 9.99
CA LYS A 23 -6.92 -4.81 10.28
C LYS A 23 -7.37 -3.41 9.88
N MET A 24 -6.56 -2.39 10.17
CA MET A 24 -6.83 -1.01 9.79
C MET A 24 -6.92 -0.87 8.27
N ILE A 25 -5.94 -1.39 7.52
CA ILE A 25 -5.89 -1.28 6.07
C ILE A 25 -7.10 -2.00 5.45
N VAL A 26 -7.44 -3.22 5.90
CA VAL A 26 -8.66 -3.92 5.46
C VAL A 26 -9.91 -3.07 5.68
N LYS A 27 -10.05 -2.42 6.84
CA LYS A 27 -11.21 -1.56 7.14
C LYS A 27 -11.26 -0.35 6.19
N VAL A 28 -10.11 0.27 5.92
CA VAL A 28 -10.01 1.43 5.04
C VAL A 28 -10.32 1.05 3.59
N THR A 29 -9.73 -0.04 3.07
CA THR A 29 -9.98 -0.53 1.71
C THR A 29 -11.42 -1.00 1.52
N SER A 30 -12.02 -1.61 2.55
CA SER A 30 -13.45 -1.99 2.52
C SER A 30 -14.33 -0.77 2.23
N ASN A 31 -14.07 0.34 2.91
CA ASN A 31 -14.86 1.56 2.72
C ASN A 31 -14.63 2.14 1.33
N PHE A 32 -13.38 2.28 0.91
CA PHE A 32 -13.07 2.92 -0.36
C PHE A 32 -13.57 2.15 -1.58
N LEU A 33 -13.38 0.82 -1.60
CA LEU A 33 -13.81 -0.03 -2.72
C LEU A 33 -15.33 -0.22 -2.76
N SER A 34 -16.02 -0.18 -1.61
CA SER A 34 -17.49 -0.37 -1.57
C SER A 34 -18.27 0.89 -1.93
N PHE A 35 -17.80 2.06 -1.49
CA PHE A 35 -18.58 3.31 -1.59
C PHE A 35 -18.19 4.20 -2.78
N TYR A 36 -16.95 4.11 -3.28
CA TYR A 36 -16.45 5.03 -4.31
C TYR A 36 -16.13 4.28 -5.60
N TYR A 37 -17.04 4.37 -6.58
CA TYR A 37 -16.85 3.82 -7.91
C TYR A 37 -15.57 4.34 -8.57
N GLY A 38 -14.83 3.42 -9.21
CA GLY A 38 -13.57 3.75 -9.90
C GLY A 38 -12.39 4.02 -8.96
N THR A 39 -12.44 3.54 -7.71
CA THR A 39 -11.28 3.54 -6.81
C THR A 39 -10.36 2.37 -7.11
N HIS A 40 -9.07 2.63 -7.28
CA HIS A 40 -8.03 1.61 -7.40
C HIS A 40 -7.12 1.71 -6.19
N VAL A 41 -6.72 0.56 -5.67
CA VAL A 41 -5.84 0.43 -4.52
C VAL A 41 -4.57 -0.29 -4.97
N ALA A 42 -3.44 0.21 -4.47
CA ALA A 42 -2.17 -0.46 -4.57
C ALA A 42 -1.59 -0.71 -3.18
N LEU A 43 -0.73 -1.71 -3.07
CA LEU A 43 -0.15 -2.16 -1.82
C LEU A 43 1.32 -2.48 -2.04
N MET A 44 2.19 -1.83 -1.29
CA MET A 44 3.60 -2.16 -1.23
C MET A 44 4.07 -2.32 0.21
N THR A 45 5.03 -3.21 0.41
CA THR A 45 5.72 -3.42 1.68
C THR A 45 7.19 -3.05 1.53
N PHE A 46 7.83 -2.61 2.61
CA PHE A 46 9.27 -2.38 2.62
C PHE A 46 9.91 -2.75 3.96
N ALA A 47 11.16 -3.20 3.90
CA ALA A 47 12.09 -3.38 5.01
C ALA A 47 13.50 -3.09 4.48
N ASP A 48 14.37 -4.10 4.36
CA ASP A 48 15.66 -4.01 3.65
C ASP A 48 15.49 -3.95 2.12
N SER A 49 14.31 -4.34 1.62
CA SER A 49 13.89 -4.24 0.23
C SER A 49 12.44 -3.82 0.16
N ALA A 50 11.97 -3.37 -1.02
CA ALA A 50 10.57 -3.06 -1.26
C ALA A 50 9.94 -4.07 -2.22
N MET A 51 8.66 -4.38 -1.98
CA MET A 51 7.88 -5.31 -2.77
C MET A 51 6.49 -4.74 -3.03
N ILE A 52 6.07 -4.74 -4.30
CA ILE A 52 4.71 -4.42 -4.68
C ILE A 52 3.89 -5.71 -4.60
N ASN A 53 2.85 -5.68 -3.77
CA ASN A 53 1.96 -6.82 -3.52
C ASN A 53 0.68 -6.70 -4.37
N ILE A 54 0.27 -5.47 -4.69
CA ILE A 54 -0.91 -5.16 -5.53
C ILE A 54 -0.59 -3.91 -6.34
N PHE A 55 -0.76 -3.98 -7.65
CA PHE A 55 -0.66 -2.85 -8.58
C PHE A 55 -2.03 -2.21 -8.83
N PHE A 56 -2.06 -0.94 -9.26
CA PHE A 56 -3.31 -0.26 -9.64
C PHE A 56 -3.99 -0.90 -10.86
N ARG A 57 -3.21 -1.57 -11.72
CA ARG A 57 -3.73 -2.31 -12.89
C ARG A 57 -4.33 -3.68 -12.54
N ASP A 58 -4.09 -4.19 -11.34
CA ASP A 58 -4.62 -5.48 -10.93
C ASP A 58 -6.14 -5.41 -10.72
N LYS A 59 -6.78 -6.58 -10.57
CA LYS A 59 -8.23 -6.65 -10.36
C LYS A 59 -8.61 -5.98 -9.03
N GLN A 60 -9.44 -4.95 -9.10
CA GLN A 60 -9.84 -4.12 -7.95
C GLN A 60 -11.03 -4.69 -7.15
N ASP A 61 -10.99 -6.00 -6.90
CA ASP A 61 -12.02 -6.71 -6.12
C ASP A 61 -11.65 -6.73 -4.63
N ILE A 62 -12.65 -6.53 -3.76
CA ILE A 62 -12.45 -6.46 -2.31
C ILE A 62 -11.82 -7.76 -1.75
N THR A 63 -12.31 -8.92 -2.17
CA THR A 63 -11.88 -10.22 -1.65
C THR A 63 -10.37 -10.49 -1.87
N PRO A 64 -9.84 -10.49 -3.12
CA PRO A 64 -8.42 -10.75 -3.35
C PRO A 64 -7.52 -9.68 -2.73
N ILE A 65 -7.94 -8.41 -2.71
CA ILE A 65 -7.18 -7.34 -2.03
C ILE A 65 -7.06 -7.62 -0.53
N HIS A 66 -8.16 -8.00 0.12
CA HIS A 66 -8.13 -8.32 1.55
C HIS A 66 -7.32 -9.58 1.87
N GLU A 67 -7.34 -10.58 1.00
CA GLU A 67 -6.51 -11.78 1.14
C GLU A 67 -5.02 -11.42 1.07
N ALA A 68 -4.62 -10.59 0.09
CA ALA A 68 -3.25 -10.10 -0.03
C ALA A 68 -2.80 -9.29 1.19
N ILE A 69 -3.64 -8.40 1.75
CA ILE A 69 -3.32 -7.65 2.97
C ILE A 69 -3.13 -8.58 4.18
N ARG A 70 -3.99 -9.60 4.31
CA ARG A 70 -3.90 -10.55 5.42
C ARG A 70 -2.67 -11.44 5.32
N SER A 71 -2.29 -11.84 4.10
CA SER A 71 -1.15 -12.73 3.84
C SER A 71 0.22 -12.07 3.93
N LEU A 72 0.30 -10.73 4.01
CA LEU A 72 1.58 -10.01 4.12
C LEU A 72 2.49 -10.62 5.19
N THR A 73 3.73 -10.93 4.83
CA THR A 73 4.71 -11.44 5.78
C THR A 73 5.35 -10.30 6.56
N HIS A 74 5.83 -10.61 7.77
CA HIS A 74 6.55 -9.68 8.64
C HIS A 74 7.95 -10.26 8.93
N PRO A 75 8.85 -10.25 7.93
CA PRO A 75 10.14 -10.94 8.05
C PRO A 75 11.09 -10.25 9.03
N GLY A 76 10.84 -9.00 9.41
CA GLY A 76 11.76 -8.18 10.19
C GLY A 76 12.75 -7.44 9.28
N GLY A 77 13.98 -7.24 9.75
CA GLY A 77 15.03 -6.51 9.01
C GLY A 77 15.07 -5.01 9.28
N GLY A 78 15.82 -4.27 8.45
CA GLY A 78 15.95 -2.82 8.50
C GLY A 78 14.76 -2.06 7.90
N SER A 79 14.82 -0.73 7.95
CA SER A 79 13.77 0.18 7.45
C SER A 79 14.34 1.13 6.40
N ASP A 80 14.52 0.67 5.16
CA ASP A 80 15.07 1.49 4.08
C ASP A 80 13.99 2.35 3.41
N MET A 81 13.90 3.61 3.84
CA MET A 81 12.97 4.58 3.26
C MET A 81 13.36 5.02 1.84
N VAL A 82 14.65 5.01 1.49
CA VAL A 82 15.09 5.45 0.16
C VAL A 82 14.58 4.48 -0.90
N ILE A 83 14.73 3.17 -0.65
CA ILE A 83 14.18 2.13 -1.51
C ILE A 83 12.65 2.24 -1.57
N ALA A 84 12.00 2.44 -0.43
CA ALA A 84 10.54 2.58 -0.35
C ALA A 84 10.02 3.74 -1.22
N PHE A 85 10.64 4.92 -1.15
CA PHE A 85 10.21 6.07 -1.96
C PHE A 85 10.48 5.89 -3.45
N ASN A 86 11.59 5.23 -3.82
CA ASN A 86 11.88 4.95 -5.22
C ASN A 86 10.86 3.98 -5.83
N GLU A 87 10.50 2.93 -5.10
CA GLU A 87 9.46 1.99 -5.55
C GLU A 87 8.06 2.62 -5.54
N ALA A 88 7.74 3.48 -4.57
CA ALA A 88 6.47 4.20 -4.57
C ALA A 88 6.31 5.06 -5.83
N ARG A 89 7.37 5.75 -6.29
CA ARG A 89 7.34 6.49 -7.55
C ARG A 89 7.08 5.59 -8.76
N ARG A 90 7.68 4.39 -8.79
CA ARG A 90 7.43 3.41 -9.84
C ARG A 90 5.99 2.91 -9.84
N LEU A 91 5.42 2.68 -8.65
CA LEU A 91 4.05 2.22 -8.46
C LEU A 91 3.00 3.19 -9.03
N PHE A 92 3.25 4.49 -8.96
CA PHE A 92 2.37 5.52 -9.54
C PHE A 92 2.60 5.79 -11.02
N SER A 93 3.54 5.10 -11.67
CA SER A 93 3.74 5.25 -13.11
C SER A 93 2.52 4.75 -13.91
N ALA A 94 2.29 5.34 -15.08
CA ALA A 94 1.21 4.92 -15.97
C ALA A 94 1.33 3.43 -16.37
N ALA A 95 2.55 2.88 -16.44
CA ALA A 95 2.81 1.48 -16.75
C ALA A 95 2.25 0.52 -15.68
N GLU A 96 2.15 0.97 -14.43
CA GLU A 96 1.61 0.22 -13.30
C GLU A 96 0.14 0.55 -12.99
N GLY A 97 -0.50 1.34 -13.86
CA GLY A 97 -1.91 1.71 -13.78
C GLY A 97 -2.19 3.02 -13.03
N GLY A 98 -1.16 3.79 -12.67
CA GLY A 98 -1.33 5.11 -12.05
C GLY A 98 -1.98 6.11 -13.02
N ARG A 99 -3.05 6.79 -12.56
CA ARG A 99 -3.79 7.76 -13.38
C ARG A 99 -3.30 9.18 -13.11
N VAL A 100 -2.52 9.71 -14.04
CA VAL A 100 -1.83 11.03 -13.97
C VAL A 100 -2.78 12.23 -13.72
N TRP A 101 -4.08 12.08 -13.99
CA TRP A 101 -5.10 13.13 -13.84
C TRP A 101 -5.91 13.04 -12.54
N LEU A 102 -5.47 12.22 -11.58
CA LEU A 102 -6.23 11.85 -10.40
C LEU A 102 -5.40 12.06 -9.14
N HIS A 103 -6.05 12.50 -8.05
CA HIS A 103 -5.39 12.65 -6.76
C HIS A 103 -4.91 11.28 -6.26
N ALA A 104 -3.60 11.17 -6.09
CA ALA A 104 -2.89 9.99 -5.62
C ALA A 104 -2.48 10.18 -4.16
N TYR A 105 -2.83 9.23 -3.28
CA TYR A 105 -2.48 9.28 -1.87
C TYR A 105 -1.60 8.08 -1.49
N LEU A 106 -0.45 8.34 -0.85
CA LEU A 106 0.40 7.33 -0.23
C LEU A 106 0.20 7.33 1.29
N LEU A 107 -0.21 6.21 1.87
CA LEU A 107 -0.40 6.07 3.32
C LEU A 107 0.73 5.23 3.94
N SER A 108 1.51 5.85 4.84
CA SER A 108 2.54 5.18 5.66
C SER A 108 2.19 5.25 7.15
N PRO A 109 2.36 4.16 7.93
CA PRO A 109 2.11 4.14 9.37
C PRO A 109 3.05 5.06 10.19
N ARG A 110 4.18 5.49 9.61
CA ARG A 110 5.08 6.51 10.17
C ARG A 110 4.74 7.94 9.73
N MET A 111 3.57 8.13 9.10
CA MET A 111 2.95 9.39 8.70
C MET A 111 3.74 10.22 7.69
N LEU A 112 3.26 10.21 6.44
CA LEU A 112 3.21 11.34 5.51
C LEU A 112 2.23 10.95 4.39
N ILE A 113 1.12 11.69 4.28
CA ILE A 113 0.21 11.60 3.14
C ILE A 113 0.82 12.46 2.03
N PHE A 114 1.32 11.84 0.97
CA PHE A 114 1.82 12.56 -0.20
C PHE A 114 0.74 12.63 -1.26
N ASN A 115 0.47 13.84 -1.77
CA ASN A 115 -0.17 14.03 -3.07
C ASN A 115 0.92 13.84 -4.13
N VAL A 116 0.82 12.77 -4.91
CA VAL A 116 1.76 12.49 -6.00
C VAL A 116 1.16 13.09 -7.27
N SER A 117 1.16 14.42 -7.35
CA SER A 117 0.83 15.18 -8.56
C SER A 117 2.06 15.40 -9.42
#